data_AF-A0A7C3X7F2-F1
#
_entry.id   AF-A0A7C3X7F2-F1
#
_cell.length_a   1.000
_cell.length_b   1.000
_cell.length_c   1.000
_cell.angle_alpha   90.00
_cell.angle_beta   90.00
_cell.angle_gamma   90.00
#
_symmetry.space_group_name_H-M   'P 1'
#
loop_
_entity.id
_entity.type
_entity.pdbx_description
1 polymer ?
#
loop_
_entity_poly.entity_id
_entity_poly.type
_entity_poly.pdbx_seq_one_letter_code
_entity_poly.pdbx_strand_id
1 'polypeptide(L)'
;VLQRAEMMQRIAEEIRVYLAELGVEGRLVELQLEELMTGVEREKRNVIRDYRPEGGKTAEAVERSLGLLSEEELLHLTSVAQALGYSGVHDELDLPLRPRGYRLLERIPRLPSSVVERLVKNFGDLQSIMQASEKMLEGVEGVGRARARAVKDGLRRIAEASLVERYA
;
A
#
# COMPACT_ATOMS: atom_id res chain seq x y z
N VAL A 1 5.50 -4.07 -8.12
CA VAL A 1 5.09 -4.35 -6.71
C VAL A 1 3.70 -4.96 -6.64
N LEU A 2 2.65 -4.28 -7.13
CA LEU A 2 1.27 -4.80 -7.09
C LEU A 2 1.11 -6.18 -7.71
N GLN A 3 1.67 -6.38 -8.92
CA GLN A 3 1.73 -7.69 -9.59
C GLN A 3 2.25 -8.80 -8.66
N ARG A 4 3.42 -8.58 -8.05
CA ARG A 4 4.05 -9.57 -7.14
C ARG A 4 3.21 -9.82 -5.89
N ALA A 5 2.60 -8.77 -5.32
CA ALA A 5 1.73 -8.91 -4.16
C ALA A 5 0.48 -9.74 -4.49
N GLU A 6 -0.09 -9.54 -5.68
CA GLU A 6 -1.21 -10.33 -6.17
C GLU A 6 -0.83 -11.79 -6.43
N MET A 7 0.30 -12.04 -7.11
CA MET A 7 0.82 -13.40 -7.29
C MET A 7 1.04 -14.13 -5.96
N MET A 8 1.63 -13.44 -4.98
CA MET A 8 1.85 -14.01 -3.65
C MET A 8 0.55 -14.33 -2.92
N GLN A 9 -0.49 -13.51 -3.07
CA GLN A 9 -1.81 -13.81 -2.52
C GLN A 9 -2.46 -15.02 -3.17
N ARG A 10 -2.30 -15.20 -4.49
CA ARG A 10 -2.78 -16.40 -5.19
C ARG A 10 -2.10 -17.66 -4.73
N ILE A 11 -0.77 -17.63 -4.58
CA ILE A 11 0.01 -18.73 -4.03
C ILE A 11 -0.47 -19.07 -2.61
N ALA A 12 -0.68 -18.06 -1.76
CA ALA A 12 -1.19 -18.27 -0.42
C ALA A 12 -2.59 -18.92 -0.43
N GLU A 13 -3.46 -18.49 -1.33
CA GLU A 13 -4.80 -19.08 -1.46
C GLU A 13 -4.74 -20.53 -1.93
N GLU A 14 -3.86 -20.84 -2.89
CA GLU A 14 -3.64 -22.21 -3.34
C GLU A 14 -3.12 -23.11 -2.22
N ILE A 15 -2.16 -22.61 -1.43
CA ILE A 15 -1.66 -23.32 -0.25
C ILE A 15 -2.79 -23.58 0.76
N ARG A 16 -3.69 -22.62 0.99
CA ARG A 16 -4.85 -22.82 1.88
C ARG A 16 -5.77 -23.95 1.43
N VAL A 17 -5.93 -24.14 0.11
CA VAL A 17 -6.70 -25.27 -0.42
C VAL A 17 -6.03 -26.60 -0.04
N TYR A 18 -4.72 -26.74 -0.23
CA TYR A 18 -3.99 -27.94 0.17
C TYR A 18 -3.98 -28.15 1.69
N LEU A 19 -3.91 -27.07 2.48
CA LEU A 19 -4.00 -27.14 3.94
C LEU A 19 -5.35 -27.66 4.42
N ALA A 20 -6.44 -27.27 3.75
CA ALA A 20 -7.77 -27.80 4.05
C ALA A 20 -7.84 -29.32 3.84
N GLU A 21 -7.11 -29.87 2.87
CA GLU A 21 -7.01 -31.32 2.63
C GLU A 21 -6.16 -32.04 3.69
N LEU A 22 -5.11 -31.38 4.21
CA LEU A 22 -4.22 -31.91 5.25
C LEU A 22 -4.86 -31.93 6.65
N GLY A 23 -5.84 -31.05 6.91
CA GLY A 23 -6.49 -30.93 8.21
C GLY A 23 -5.49 -30.61 9.33
N VAL A 24 -5.53 -31.40 10.42
CA VAL A 24 -4.72 -31.15 11.62
C VAL A 24 -3.21 -31.21 11.35
N GLU A 25 -2.78 -32.05 10.42
CA GLU A 25 -1.36 -32.20 10.03
C GLU A 25 -0.82 -30.94 9.32
N GLY A 26 -1.71 -30.11 8.76
CA GLY A 26 -1.35 -28.85 8.09
C GLY A 26 -1.05 -27.69 9.05
N ARG A 27 -1.33 -27.83 10.36
CA ARG A 27 -1.37 -26.68 11.29
C ARG A 27 -0.07 -25.88 11.38
N LEU A 28 1.10 -26.53 11.30
CA LEU A 28 2.38 -25.81 11.33
C LEU A 28 2.56 -24.96 10.08
N VAL A 29 2.20 -25.49 8.91
CA VAL A 29 2.33 -24.81 7.62
C VAL A 29 1.32 -23.67 7.52
N GLU A 30 0.12 -23.84 8.08
CA GLU A 30 -0.88 -22.77 8.20
C GLU A 30 -0.34 -21.58 9.00
N LEU A 31 0.23 -21.82 10.20
CA LEU A 31 0.81 -20.76 11.03
C LEU A 31 1.96 -20.03 10.31
N GLN A 32 2.80 -20.77 9.59
CA GLN A 32 3.88 -20.17 8.79
C GLN A 32 3.34 -19.32 7.65
N LEU A 33 2.28 -19.79 6.98
CA LEU A 33 1.64 -19.02 5.91
C LEU A 33 1.01 -17.73 6.45
N GLU A 34 0.31 -17.80 7.59
CA GLU A 34 -0.26 -16.62 8.25
C GLU A 34 0.81 -15.60 8.64
N GLU A 35 1.92 -16.05 9.21
CA GLU A 35 3.06 -15.19 9.56
C GLU A 35 3.65 -14.51 8.32
N LEU A 36 3.90 -15.27 7.24
CA LEU A 36 4.44 -14.72 5.99
C LEU A 36 3.49 -13.73 5.31
N MET A 37 2.18 -13.97 5.40
CA MET A 37 1.16 -13.11 4.79
C MET A 37 0.78 -11.93 5.68
N THR A 38 1.29 -11.85 6.90
CA THR A 38 0.97 -10.78 7.85
C THR A 38 1.33 -9.42 7.27
N GLY A 39 0.33 -8.54 7.16
CA GLY A 39 0.50 -7.17 6.68
C GLY A 39 0.60 -7.02 5.15
N VAL A 40 0.72 -8.11 4.39
CA VAL A 40 0.83 -8.08 2.92
C VAL A 40 -0.39 -7.44 2.28
N GLU A 41 -1.59 -7.87 2.69
CA GLU A 41 -2.85 -7.35 2.15
C GLU A 41 -2.98 -5.84 2.41
N ARG A 42 -2.62 -5.42 3.63
CA ARG A 42 -2.64 -4.01 4.02
C ARG A 42 -1.63 -3.19 3.21
N GLU A 43 -0.43 -3.70 3.00
CA GLU A 43 0.58 -3.03 2.17
C GLU A 43 0.11 -2.94 0.70
N LYS A 44 -0.46 -4.03 0.15
CA LYS A 44 -1.07 -4.03 -1.20
C LYS A 44 -2.12 -2.93 -1.32
N ARG A 45 -3.05 -2.85 -0.36
CA ARG A 45 -4.08 -1.81 -0.31
C ARG A 45 -3.49 -0.41 -0.25
N ASN A 46 -2.45 -0.20 0.55
CA ASN A 46 -1.80 1.10 0.67
C ASN A 46 -1.04 1.50 -0.61
N VAL A 47 -0.42 0.55 -1.32
CA VAL A 47 0.13 0.80 -2.67
C VAL A 47 -0.99 1.23 -3.62
N ILE A 48 -2.13 0.53 -3.62
CA ILE A 48 -3.28 0.90 -4.48
C ILE A 48 -3.75 2.33 -4.15
N ARG A 49 -3.90 2.67 -2.86
CA ARG A 49 -4.34 4.01 -2.45
C ARG A 49 -3.34 5.10 -2.81
N ASP A 50 -2.04 4.79 -2.82
CA ASP A 50 -1.00 5.73 -3.22
C ASP A 50 -1.01 6.05 -4.71
N TYR A 51 -1.38 5.09 -5.56
CA TYR A 51 -1.16 5.18 -7.02
C TYR A 51 -2.42 5.06 -7.88
N ARG A 52 -3.61 4.83 -7.32
CA ARG A 52 -4.83 4.86 -8.14
C ARG A 52 -5.12 6.27 -8.69
N PRO A 53 -5.68 6.39 -9.90
CA PRO A 53 -6.13 7.67 -10.44
C PRO A 53 -7.15 8.35 -9.53
N GLU A 54 -7.08 9.68 -9.44
CA GLU A 54 -8.09 10.46 -8.72
C GLU A 54 -9.43 10.43 -9.46
N GLY A 55 -10.54 10.32 -8.72
CA GLY A 55 -11.87 10.13 -9.31
C GLY A 55 -12.11 8.76 -9.95
N GLY A 56 -11.11 7.87 -9.98
CA GLY A 56 -11.24 6.51 -10.51
C GLY A 56 -11.86 5.51 -9.52
N LYS A 57 -11.72 4.22 -9.84
CA LYS A 57 -12.15 3.07 -9.02
C LYS A 57 -11.74 3.22 -7.55
N THR A 58 -12.57 2.76 -6.62
CA THR A 58 -12.18 2.66 -5.21
C THR A 58 -11.06 1.64 -5.02
N ALA A 59 -10.36 1.68 -3.88
CA ALA A 59 -9.28 0.72 -3.62
C ALA A 59 -9.80 -0.73 -3.65
N GLU A 60 -10.99 -0.98 -3.11
CA GLU A 60 -11.66 -2.28 -3.09
C GLU A 60 -12.06 -2.73 -4.51
N ALA A 61 -12.48 -1.81 -5.37
CA ALA A 61 -12.78 -2.11 -6.76
C ALA A 61 -11.51 -2.44 -7.57
N VAL A 62 -10.38 -1.80 -7.26
CA VAL A 62 -9.08 -2.15 -7.84
C VAL A 62 -8.62 -3.53 -7.35
N GLU A 63 -8.71 -3.82 -6.05
CA GLU A 63 -8.35 -5.13 -5.50
C GLU A 63 -9.14 -6.25 -6.19
N ARG A 64 -10.45 -6.06 -6.37
CA ARG A 64 -11.28 -6.99 -7.15
C ARG A 64 -10.84 -7.10 -8.60
N SER A 65 -10.51 -5.99 -9.26
CA SER A 65 -10.05 -6.01 -10.65
C SER A 65 -8.73 -6.79 -10.80
N LEU A 66 -7.80 -6.64 -9.85
CA LEU A 66 -6.54 -7.41 -9.83
C LEU A 66 -6.77 -8.91 -9.61
N GLY A 67 -7.71 -9.26 -8.71
CA GLY A 67 -8.07 -10.64 -8.44
C GLY A 67 -8.74 -11.36 -9.62
N LEU A 68 -9.36 -10.61 -10.53
CA LEU A 68 -10.02 -11.16 -11.72
C LEU A 68 -9.08 -11.40 -12.91
N LEU A 69 -7.85 -10.87 -12.88
CA LEU A 69 -6.89 -11.10 -13.97
C LEU A 69 -6.55 -12.59 -14.08
N SER A 70 -6.37 -13.13 -15.27
CA SER A 70 -5.76 -14.44 -15.45
C SER A 70 -4.29 -14.42 -15.02
N GLU A 71 -3.66 -15.59 -14.85
CA GLU A 71 -2.22 -15.66 -14.59
C GLU A 71 -1.41 -15.02 -15.72
N GLU A 72 -1.79 -15.27 -16.97
CA GLU A 72 -1.16 -14.68 -18.16
C GLU A 72 -1.34 -13.15 -18.17
N GLU A 73 -2.55 -12.65 -17.92
CA GLU A 73 -2.83 -11.21 -17.85
C GLU A 73 -2.03 -10.53 -16.75
N LEU A 74 -1.88 -11.20 -15.59
CA LEU A 74 -1.12 -10.66 -14.48
C LEU A 74 0.37 -10.49 -14.83
N LEU A 75 0.92 -11.24 -15.79
CA LEU A 75 2.29 -11.06 -16.28
C LEU A 75 2.46 -9.78 -17.12
N HIS A 76 1.37 -9.25 -17.67
CA HIS A 76 1.37 -8.04 -18.47
C HIS A 76 1.12 -6.79 -17.60
N LEU A 77 2.13 -5.91 -17.50
CA LEU A 77 2.06 -4.69 -16.69
C LEU A 77 0.96 -3.72 -17.16
N THR A 78 0.61 -3.73 -18.44
CA THR A 78 -0.51 -2.96 -19.00
C THR A 78 -1.86 -3.41 -18.43
N SER A 79 -2.07 -4.71 -18.27
CA SER A 79 -3.27 -5.27 -17.63
C SER A 79 -3.35 -4.89 -16.14
N VAL A 80 -2.21 -4.89 -15.44
CA VAL A 80 -2.13 -4.44 -14.04
C VAL A 80 -2.44 -2.94 -13.92
N ALA A 81 -1.94 -2.12 -14.83
CA ALA A 81 -2.25 -0.68 -14.90
C ALA A 81 -3.74 -0.45 -15.16
N GLN A 82 -4.33 -1.20 -16.09
CA GLN A 82 -5.77 -1.13 -16.38
C GLN A 82 -6.63 -1.55 -15.18
N ALA A 83 -6.23 -2.62 -14.47
CA ALA A 83 -6.89 -3.03 -13.24
C ALA A 83 -6.86 -1.92 -12.17
N LEU A 84 -5.73 -1.21 -12.05
CA LEU A 84 -5.55 -0.04 -11.17
C LEU A 84 -6.42 1.17 -11.57
N GLY A 85 -6.89 1.23 -12.82
CA GLY A 85 -7.80 2.26 -13.34
C GLY A 85 -7.18 3.19 -14.37
N TYR A 86 -5.98 2.88 -14.86
CA TYR A 86 -5.33 3.56 -15.98
C TYR A 86 -5.86 3.04 -17.32
N SER A 87 -5.51 3.69 -18.45
CA SER A 87 -6.00 3.24 -19.76
C SER A 87 -5.34 1.93 -20.21
N GLY A 88 -4.15 1.63 -19.67
CA GLY A 88 -3.39 0.42 -19.98
C GLY A 88 -2.54 0.55 -21.25
N VAL A 89 -2.39 1.76 -21.80
CA VAL A 89 -1.49 2.05 -22.91
C VAL A 89 -0.04 2.01 -22.43
N HIS A 90 0.87 1.47 -23.25
CA HIS A 90 2.29 1.32 -22.89
C HIS A 90 2.94 2.64 -22.46
N ASP A 91 2.65 3.75 -23.14
CA ASP A 91 3.21 5.06 -22.82
C ASP A 91 2.83 5.55 -21.42
N GLU A 92 1.72 5.08 -20.84
CA GLU A 92 1.34 5.41 -19.46
C GLU A 92 2.23 4.73 -18.41
N LEU A 93 2.93 3.64 -18.77
CA LEU A 93 3.84 2.96 -17.85
C LEU A 93 5.08 3.81 -17.54
N ASP A 94 5.46 4.72 -18.44
CA ASP A 94 6.60 5.62 -18.28
C ASP A 94 6.22 6.94 -17.60
N LEU A 95 4.93 7.17 -17.32
CA LEU A 95 4.48 8.38 -16.64
C LEU A 95 4.98 8.39 -15.18
N PRO A 96 5.68 9.46 -14.76
CA PRO A 96 6.12 9.57 -13.38
C PRO A 96 4.92 9.76 -12.44
N LEU A 97 4.72 8.81 -11.53
CA LEU A 97 3.69 8.90 -10.48
C LEU A 97 4.29 9.29 -9.14
N ARG A 98 3.55 10.12 -8.39
CA ARG A 98 3.89 10.50 -7.01
C ARG A 98 2.98 9.75 -6.04
N PRO A 99 3.52 9.09 -5.01
CA PRO A 99 2.69 8.45 -4.00
C PRO A 99 1.95 9.50 -3.17
N ARG A 100 0.69 9.22 -2.84
CA ARG A 100 -0.11 10.07 -1.94
C ARG A 100 0.38 10.07 -0.49
N GLY A 101 0.98 8.97 -0.04
CA GLY A 101 1.64 8.84 1.27
C GLY A 101 1.00 7.86 2.25
N TYR A 102 -0.03 7.11 1.85
CA TYR A 102 -0.73 6.16 2.71
C TYR A 102 0.21 5.13 3.31
N ARG A 103 1.12 4.55 2.52
CA ARG A 103 2.06 3.52 3.00
C ARG A 103 2.93 4.01 4.16
N LEU A 104 3.54 5.19 4.01
CA LEU A 104 4.48 5.68 5.02
C LEU A 104 3.74 6.20 6.26
N LEU A 105 2.60 6.85 6.07
CA LEU A 105 1.79 7.35 7.18
C LEU A 105 1.21 6.20 8.01
N GLU A 106 0.75 5.11 7.37
CA GLU A 106 0.19 3.96 8.08
C GLU A 106 1.22 3.12 8.86
N ARG A 107 2.51 3.31 8.59
CA ARG A 107 3.61 2.74 9.39
C ARG A 107 3.89 3.53 10.67
N ILE A 108 3.33 4.74 10.82
CA ILE A 108 3.53 5.56 12.02
C ILE A 108 2.70 4.99 13.17
N PRO A 109 3.32 4.56 14.29
CA PRO A 109 2.61 3.93 15.39
C PRO A 109 1.52 4.83 15.97
N ARG A 110 0.35 4.23 16.25
CA ARG A 110 -0.79 4.90 16.91
C ARG A 110 -1.37 6.09 16.12
N LEU A 111 -1.08 6.21 14.81
CA LEU A 111 -1.71 7.19 13.93
C LEU A 111 -3.04 6.61 13.39
N PRO A 112 -4.21 7.18 13.73
CA PRO A 112 -5.49 6.64 13.26
C PRO A 112 -5.65 6.77 11.74
N SER A 113 -6.26 5.79 11.08
CA SER A 113 -6.49 5.82 9.62
C SER A 113 -7.31 7.04 9.16
N SER A 114 -8.26 7.51 9.97
CA SER A 114 -9.02 8.76 9.70
C SER A 114 -8.13 10.01 9.65
N VAL A 115 -7.00 10.00 10.37
CA VAL A 115 -6.03 11.09 10.32
C VAL A 115 -5.17 10.97 9.08
N VAL A 116 -4.75 9.76 8.71
CA VAL A 116 -4.03 9.48 7.46
C VAL A 116 -4.83 9.97 6.25
N GLU A 117 -6.12 9.63 6.18
CA GLU A 117 -7.05 10.08 5.15
C GLU A 117 -7.09 11.62 5.04
N ARG A 118 -7.23 12.31 6.18
CA ARG A 118 -7.28 13.78 6.21
C ARG A 118 -5.97 14.43 5.78
N LEU A 119 -4.83 13.88 6.21
CA LEU A 119 -3.51 14.36 5.80
C LEU A 119 -3.33 14.20 4.29
N VAL A 120 -3.60 13.01 3.75
CA VAL A 120 -3.48 12.77 2.31
C VAL A 120 -4.40 13.69 1.52
N LYS A 121 -5.66 13.85 1.95
CA LYS A 121 -6.61 14.76 1.30
C LYS A 121 -6.17 16.22 1.33
N ASN A 122 -5.53 16.66 2.42
CA ASN A 122 -5.11 18.06 2.59
C ASN A 122 -3.84 18.41 1.81
N PHE A 123 -2.90 17.48 1.68
CA PHE A 123 -1.58 17.74 1.08
C PHE A 123 -1.40 17.13 -0.32
N GLY A 124 -2.24 16.19 -0.73
CA GLY A 124 -2.24 15.59 -2.07
C GLY A 124 -1.17 14.52 -2.28
N ASP A 125 0.09 14.83 -2.01
CA ASP A 125 1.22 13.91 -2.18
C ASP A 125 2.16 13.81 -0.97
N LEU A 126 2.90 12.71 -0.90
CA LEU A 126 3.82 12.41 0.20
C LEU A 126 4.89 13.50 0.36
N GLN A 127 5.40 14.03 -0.76
CA GLN A 127 6.46 15.04 -0.73
C GLN A 127 5.97 16.32 -0.03
N SER A 128 4.75 16.74 -0.35
CA SER A 128 4.09 17.90 0.26
C SER A 128 3.88 17.69 1.77
N ILE A 129 3.49 16.48 2.19
CA ILE A 129 3.38 16.12 3.61
C ILE A 129 4.73 16.18 4.31
N MET A 130 5.79 15.65 3.69
CA MET A 130 7.14 15.65 4.26
C MET A 130 7.69 17.07 4.43
N GLN A 131 7.43 17.96 3.47
CA GLN A 131 7.86 19.36 3.50
C GLN A 131 7.01 20.23 4.44
N ALA A 132 5.80 19.79 4.81
CA ALA A 132 4.94 20.54 5.70
C ALA A 132 5.60 20.79 7.07
N SER A 133 5.37 21.97 7.64
CA SER A 133 5.78 22.32 9.01
C SER A 133 4.83 21.69 10.03
N GLU A 134 5.28 21.51 11.28
CA GLU A 134 4.42 21.00 12.36
C GLU A 134 3.12 21.82 12.47
N LYS A 135 3.19 23.16 12.37
CA LYS A 135 2.02 24.03 12.41
C LYS A 135 1.03 23.79 11.26
N MET A 136 1.51 23.49 10.06
CA MET A 136 0.63 23.18 8.93
C MET A 136 -0.05 21.83 9.11
N LEU A 137 0.65 20.84 9.68
CA LEU A 137 0.05 19.55 10.02
C LEU A 137 -1.00 19.70 11.13
N GLU A 138 -0.73 20.53 12.15
CA GLU A 138 -1.70 20.86 13.22
C GLU A 138 -2.99 21.50 12.71
N GLY A 139 -2.92 22.19 11.56
CA GLY A 139 -4.09 22.80 10.92
C GLY A 139 -5.08 21.78 10.34
N VAL A 140 -4.69 20.51 10.20
CA VAL A 140 -5.57 19.46 9.72
C VAL A 140 -6.47 18.96 10.84
N GLU A 141 -7.77 18.89 10.57
CA GLU A 141 -8.75 18.43 11.56
C GLU A 141 -8.36 17.06 12.16
N GLY A 142 -8.39 16.97 13.49
CA GLY A 142 -8.00 15.75 14.21
C GLY A 142 -6.48 15.54 14.33
N VAL A 143 -5.65 16.45 13.82
CA VAL A 143 -4.20 16.46 14.03
C VAL A 143 -3.85 17.49 15.09
N GLY A 144 -3.79 17.06 16.35
CA GLY A 144 -3.22 17.91 17.41
C GLY A 144 -1.70 17.94 17.36
N ARG A 145 -1.08 18.85 18.13
CA ARG A 145 0.37 19.03 18.25
C ARG A 145 1.17 17.73 18.43
N ALA A 146 0.71 16.85 19.31
CA ALA A 146 1.36 15.56 19.53
C ALA A 146 1.37 14.66 18.27
N ARG A 147 0.28 14.66 17.49
CA ARG A 147 0.18 13.88 16.24
C ARG A 147 0.99 14.52 15.12
N ALA A 148 0.99 15.84 15.00
CA ALA A 148 1.80 16.55 14.02
C ALA A 148 3.30 16.24 14.21
N ARG A 149 3.79 16.30 15.45
CA ARG A 149 5.16 15.90 15.79
C ARG A 149 5.42 14.41 15.48
N ALA A 150 4.51 13.52 15.89
CA ALA A 150 4.64 12.09 15.60
C ALA A 150 4.72 11.78 14.09
N VAL A 151 3.97 12.53 13.26
CA VAL A 151 4.02 12.43 11.80
C VAL A 151 5.40 12.86 11.28
N LYS A 152 5.90 14.03 11.69
CA LYS A 152 7.23 14.51 11.27
C LYS A 152 8.34 13.55 11.69
N ASP A 153 8.37 13.15 12.95
CA ASP A 153 9.39 12.25 13.49
C ASP A 153 9.29 10.85 12.87
N GLY A 154 8.07 10.37 12.60
CA GLY A 154 7.83 9.11 11.93
C GLY A 154 8.37 9.09 10.49
N LEU A 155 7.99 10.09 9.69
CA LEU A 155 8.44 10.21 8.30
C LEU A 155 9.96 10.43 8.21
N ARG A 156 10.53 11.22 9.14
CA ARG A 156 11.98 11.45 9.19
C ARG A 156 12.75 10.16 9.48
N ARG A 157 12.33 9.37 10.48
CA ARG A 157 12.95 8.08 10.81
C ARG A 157 12.90 7.11 9.65
N ILE A 158 11.76 7.05 8.94
CA ILE A 158 11.63 6.20 7.74
C ILE A 158 12.60 6.65 6.65
N ALA A 159 12.70 7.96 6.41
CA ALA A 159 13.62 8.50 5.40
C ALA A 159 15.09 8.22 5.75
N GLU A 160 15.47 8.37 7.02
CA GLU A 160 16.82 8.05 7.52
C GLU A 160 17.14 6.55 7.33
N ALA A 161 16.20 5.65 7.67
CA ALA A 161 16.38 4.21 7.48
C ALA A 161 16.57 3.83 6.00
N SER A 162 15.77 4.39 5.10
CA SER A 162 15.89 4.15 3.66
C SER A 162 17.16 4.71 3.03
N LEU A 163 17.78 5.74 3.63
CA LEU A 163 19.09 6.23 3.22
C LEU A 163 20.18 5.25 3.65
N VAL A 164 20.14 4.77 4.89
CA VAL A 164 21.12 3.80 5.40
C VAL A 164 21.11 2.51 4.57
N GLU A 165 19.93 1.98 4.23
CA GLU A 165 19.80 0.80 3.36
C GLU A 165 20.34 1.00 1.93
N ARG A 166 20.43 2.23 1.44
CA ARG A 166 20.99 2.53 0.11
C ARG A 166 22.52 2.66 0.10
N TYR A 167 23.13 2.87 1.26
CA TYR A 167 24.59 3.03 1.42
C TYR A 167 25.25 1.87 2.17
N ALA A 168 24.47 0.84 2.55
CA ALA A 168 24.93 -0.43 3.10
C ALA A 168 25.00 -1.49 1.98
#